data_AF-B0MJ73-F1
#
_entry.id   AF-B0MJ73-F1
#
_cell.length_a   1.000
_cell.length_b   1.000
_cell.length_c   1.000
_cell.angle_alpha   90.00
_cell.angle_beta   90.00
_cell.angle_gamma   90.00
#
_symmetry.space_group_name_H-M   'P 1'
#
loop_
_entity.id
_entity.type
_entity.pdbx_description
1 polymer ?
#
loop_
_entity_poly.entity_id
_entity_poly.type
_entity_poly.pdbx_seq_one_letter_code
_entity_poly.pdbx_strand_id
1 'polypeptide(L)'
;MYLPPCFLLSLFADLYFIHFIRFLSIYSYEKFDFPLKKLYHDIASAKKKGVFDMKTYKILLDSIDKVKDFVNLINRFKSEIDLASGRYVVDAKSIMGIFSLELSKPLLLTVYGEDELEDIENALNPFILD
;
A
#
# COMPACT_ATOMS: atom_id res chain seq x y z
N MET A 1 -35.92 19.32 14.66
CA MET A 1 -34.59 18.80 15.06
C MET A 1 -33.56 19.62 14.31
N TYR A 2 -33.13 20.74 14.90
CA TYR A 2 -32.25 21.72 14.26
C TYR A 2 -30.80 21.25 14.39
N LEU A 3 -30.14 20.97 13.26
CA LEU A 3 -28.71 20.68 13.20
C LEU A 3 -27.93 22.00 13.38
N PRO A 4 -26.84 22.02 14.18
CA PRO A 4 -26.15 23.26 14.48
C PRO A 4 -25.43 23.84 13.24
N PRO A 5 -25.31 25.19 13.12
CA PRO A 5 -24.74 25.85 11.94
C PRO A 5 -23.27 25.53 11.64
N CYS A 6 -22.56 24.87 12.57
CA CYS A 6 -21.15 24.52 12.43
C CYS A 6 -20.91 23.33 11.49
N PHE A 7 -21.93 22.52 11.19
CA PHE A 7 -21.77 21.32 10.33
C PHE A 7 -21.86 21.61 8.84
N LEU A 8 -22.39 22.79 8.46
CA LEU A 8 -22.47 23.21 7.06
C LEU A 8 -21.16 23.84 6.58
N LEU A 9 -20.37 24.48 7.45
CA LEU A 9 -19.08 25.07 7.05
C LEU A 9 -17.97 24.04 6.80
N SER A 10 -18.02 22.86 7.44
CA SER A 10 -17.03 21.79 7.21
C SER A 10 -17.21 21.13 5.85
N LEU A 11 -18.44 20.95 5.38
CA LEU A 11 -18.72 20.33 4.08
C LEU A 11 -18.33 21.23 2.89
N PHE A 12 -18.39 22.56 3.07
CA PHE A 12 -17.99 23.53 2.04
C PHE A 12 -16.45 23.69 1.93
N ALA A 13 -15.68 23.38 2.97
CA ALA A 13 -14.22 23.47 2.96
C ALA A 13 -13.57 22.29 2.20
N ASP A 14 -14.14 21.09 2.29
CA ASP A 14 -13.60 19.89 1.65
C ASP A 14 -13.68 19.97 0.11
N LEU A 15 -14.74 20.58 -0.43
CA LEU A 15 -14.93 20.69 -1.89
C LEU A 15 -13.98 21.72 -2.52
N TYR A 16 -13.68 22.82 -1.82
CA TYR A 16 -12.71 23.82 -2.26
C TYR A 16 -11.27 23.29 -2.20
N PHE A 17 -10.95 22.48 -1.18
CA PHE A 17 -9.62 21.91 -1.02
C PHE A 17 -9.26 20.94 -2.14
N ILE A 18 -10.21 20.08 -2.55
CA ILE A 18 -10.02 19.15 -3.68
C ILE A 18 -9.86 19.92 -5.00
N HIS A 19 -10.67 20.96 -5.22
CA HIS A 19 -10.52 21.82 -6.40
C HIS A 19 -9.21 22.61 -6.41
N PHE A 20 -8.71 23.04 -5.25
CA PHE A 20 -7.44 23.75 -5.10
C PHE A 20 -6.23 22.85 -5.38
N ILE A 21 -6.24 21.59 -4.94
CA ILE A 21 -5.19 20.62 -5.28
C ILE A 21 -5.16 20.32 -6.78
N ARG A 22 -6.33 20.20 -7.41
CA ARG A 22 -6.44 20.02 -8.87
C ARG A 22 -6.00 21.25 -9.65
N PHE A 23 -6.20 22.45 -9.08
CA PHE A 23 -5.72 23.72 -9.63
C PHE A 23 -4.19 23.86 -9.52
N LEU A 24 -3.59 23.40 -8.42
CA LEU A 24 -2.14 23.38 -8.23
C LEU A 24 -1.43 22.39 -9.16
N SER A 25 -2.07 21.30 -9.56
CA SER A 25 -1.51 20.36 -10.55
C SER A 25 -1.37 20.95 -11.96
N ILE A 26 -2.05 22.08 -12.27
CA ILE A 26 -2.05 22.72 -13.59
C ILE A 26 -0.97 23.82 -13.68
N TYR A 27 -0.55 24.40 -12.55
CA TYR A 27 0.44 25.48 -12.54
C TYR A 27 1.86 24.95 -12.37
N SER A 28 2.69 25.21 -13.39
CA SER A 28 4.10 24.84 -13.39
C SER A 28 4.86 25.42 -12.19
N TYR A 29 5.73 24.57 -11.66
CA TYR A 29 6.28 24.53 -10.31
C TYR A 29 7.27 25.66 -9.95
N GLU A 30 7.68 26.46 -10.93
CA GLU A 30 8.79 27.43 -10.79
C GLU A 30 8.38 28.80 -10.21
N LYS A 31 7.08 29.09 -10.05
CA LYS A 31 6.60 30.43 -9.66
C LYS A 31 6.24 30.61 -8.19
N PHE A 32 6.44 29.60 -7.34
CA PHE A 32 6.06 29.67 -5.93
C PHE A 32 7.23 30.09 -5.03
N ASP A 33 7.01 31.15 -4.26
CA ASP A 33 7.99 31.77 -3.37
C ASP A 33 8.36 30.86 -2.18
N PHE A 34 9.51 31.16 -1.56
CA PHE A 34 10.31 30.31 -0.66
C PHE A 34 9.57 29.53 0.48
N PRO A 35 8.46 30.00 1.11
CA PRO A 35 7.78 29.21 2.14
C PRO A 35 6.88 28.09 1.58
N LEU A 36 6.29 28.25 0.39
CA LEU A 36 5.36 27.26 -0.19
C LEU A 36 6.09 26.07 -0.80
N LYS A 37 7.31 26.28 -1.32
CA LYS A 37 8.16 25.21 -1.84
C LYS A 37 8.62 24.25 -0.73
N LYS A 38 9.00 24.82 0.42
CA LYS A 38 9.34 24.05 1.63
C LYS A 38 8.12 23.28 2.15
N LEU A 39 6.97 23.95 2.26
CA LEU A 39 5.72 23.32 2.65
C LEU A 39 5.31 22.17 1.71
N TYR A 40 5.50 22.32 0.39
CA TYR A 40 5.27 21.21 -0.52
C TYR A 40 6.27 20.08 -0.30
N HIS A 41 7.57 20.36 -0.15
CA HIS A 41 8.54 19.30 0.13
C HIS A 41 8.24 18.57 1.44
N ASP A 42 7.81 19.29 2.47
CA ASP A 42 7.41 18.72 3.76
C ASP A 42 6.13 17.90 3.63
N ILE A 43 5.12 18.38 2.88
CA ILE A 43 3.88 17.63 2.59
C ILE A 43 4.15 16.43 1.67
N ALA A 44 5.02 16.56 0.68
CA ALA A 44 5.40 15.47 -0.23
C ALA A 44 6.25 14.42 0.50
N SER A 45 7.12 14.84 1.43
CA SER A 45 7.87 13.96 2.31
C SER A 45 6.97 13.27 3.32
N ALA A 46 6.00 13.97 3.92
CA ALA A 46 4.97 13.38 4.78
C ALA A 46 4.02 12.45 4.01
N LYS A 47 3.68 12.79 2.76
CA LYS A 47 2.90 11.94 1.85
C LYS A 47 3.69 10.72 1.40
N LYS A 48 5.00 10.85 1.15
CA LYS A 48 5.90 9.72 0.87
C LYS A 48 6.12 8.85 2.12
N LYS A 49 6.15 9.45 3.31
CA LYS A 49 6.20 8.71 4.58
C LYS A 49 4.89 7.98 4.91
N GLY A 50 3.78 8.35 4.26
CA GLY A 50 2.48 7.67 4.31
C GLY A 50 2.15 6.83 3.07
N VAL A 51 2.95 6.93 2.00
CA VAL A 51 2.91 6.07 0.81
C VAL A 51 4.12 5.17 0.95
N PHE A 52 3.96 4.11 1.73
CA PHE A 52 4.87 2.98 1.66
C PHE A 52 4.93 2.55 0.20
N ASP A 53 6.12 2.52 -0.39
CA ASP A 53 6.29 1.88 -1.68
C ASP A 53 5.70 0.47 -1.57
N MET A 54 4.75 0.20 -2.47
CA MET A 54 4.02 -1.06 -2.51
C MET A 54 4.34 -1.75 -3.82
N LYS A 55 4.76 -3.00 -3.73
CA LYS A 55 4.84 -3.88 -4.90
C LYS A 55 3.88 -5.05 -4.73
N THR A 56 3.22 -5.40 -5.81
CA THR A 56 2.23 -6.48 -5.86
C THR A 56 2.61 -7.54 -6.86
N TYR A 57 2.48 -8.79 -6.45
CA TYR A 57 2.77 -9.98 -7.24
C TYR A 57 1.57 -10.92 -7.23
N LYS A 58 1.37 -11.66 -8.32
CA LYS A 58 0.44 -12.80 -8.32
C LYS A 58 1.23 -14.07 -8.08
N ILE A 59 0.84 -14.84 -7.07
CA ILE A 59 1.53 -16.07 -6.69
C ILE A 59 0.55 -17.24 -6.59
N LEU A 60 1.06 -18.47 -6.59
CA LEU A 60 0.27 -19.67 -6.35
C LEU A 60 0.89 -20.58 -5.29
N LEU A 61 0.11 -20.88 -4.24
CA LEU A 61 0.49 -21.76 -3.13
C LEU A 61 -0.41 -23.01 -3.09
N ASP A 62 -0.40 -23.79 -4.18
CA ASP A 62 -1.30 -24.92 -4.43
C ASP A 62 -1.01 -26.19 -3.62
N SER A 63 0.05 -26.21 -2.80
CA SER A 63 0.44 -27.36 -1.99
C SER A 63 0.87 -26.96 -0.58
N ILE A 64 0.71 -27.89 0.36
CA ILE A 64 1.12 -27.70 1.76
C ILE A 64 2.62 -27.42 1.85
N ASP A 65 3.42 -28.09 1.03
CA ASP A 65 4.87 -27.92 1.03
C ASP A 65 5.26 -26.52 0.51
N LYS A 66 4.61 -26.03 -0.55
CA LYS A 66 4.81 -24.64 -1.02
C LYS A 66 4.42 -23.62 0.05
N VAL A 67 3.33 -23.83 0.78
CA VAL A 67 2.95 -22.93 1.89
C VAL A 67 4.02 -22.89 2.97
N LYS A 68 4.54 -24.04 3.38
CA LYS A 68 5.61 -24.11 4.40
C LYS A 68 6.88 -23.42 3.92
N ASP A 69 7.32 -23.72 2.70
CA ASP A 69 8.53 -23.15 2.12
C ASP A 69 8.40 -21.64 1.96
N PHE A 70 7.24 -21.18 1.46
CA PHE A 70 6.91 -19.76 1.35
C PHE A 70 6.99 -19.06 2.72
N VAL A 71 6.27 -19.55 3.74
CA VAL A 71 6.26 -18.95 5.08
C VAL A 71 7.66 -18.91 5.70
N ASN A 72 8.45 -19.98 5.54
CA ASN A 72 9.82 -20.05 6.05
C ASN A 72 10.77 -19.07 5.34
N LEU A 73 10.51 -18.77 4.07
CA LEU A 73 11.26 -17.81 3.28
C LEU A 73 10.91 -16.38 3.68
N ILE A 74 9.62 -16.04 3.72
CA ILE A 74 9.19 -14.65 3.99
C ILE A 74 9.42 -14.19 5.44
N ASN A 75 9.45 -15.12 6.39
CA ASN A 75 9.74 -14.81 7.80
C ASN A 75 11.16 -14.30 8.05
N ARG A 76 12.04 -14.39 7.05
CA ARG A 76 13.41 -13.85 7.12
C ARG A 76 13.46 -12.34 6.92
N PHE A 77 12.42 -11.79 6.31
CA PHE A 77 12.31 -10.38 5.97
C PHE A 77 11.57 -9.61 7.06
N LYS A 78 11.97 -8.36 7.26
CA LYS A 78 11.32 -7.45 8.20
C LYS A 78 10.14 -6.72 7.57
N SER A 79 10.11 -6.60 6.25
CA SER A 79 8.99 -5.99 5.53
C SER A 79 7.65 -6.60 5.91
N GLU A 80 6.62 -5.76 5.95
CA GLU A 80 5.23 -6.21 6.04
C GLU A 80 4.82 -6.77 4.69
N ILE A 81 4.22 -7.96 4.71
CA ILE A 81 3.81 -8.68 3.50
C ILE A 81 2.42 -9.24 3.73
N ASP A 82 1.48 -8.87 2.89
CA ASP A 82 0.10 -9.33 2.95
C ASP A 82 -0.23 -10.28 1.80
N LEU A 83 -1.09 -11.24 2.08
CA LEU A 83 -1.73 -12.09 1.07
C LEU A 83 -3.22 -11.81 1.02
N ALA A 84 -3.74 -11.62 -0.19
CA ALA A 84 -5.15 -11.44 -0.44
C ALA A 84 -5.71 -12.50 -1.37
N SER A 85 -6.88 -13.02 -1.02
CA SER A 85 -7.73 -13.87 -1.87
C SER A 85 -9.15 -13.34 -1.85
N GLY A 86 -9.61 -12.77 -2.97
CA GLY A 86 -10.91 -12.12 -3.06
C GLY A 86 -11.02 -10.92 -2.09
N ARG A 87 -11.80 -11.09 -1.01
CA ARG A 87 -12.03 -10.06 0.02
C ARG A 87 -11.24 -10.30 1.30
N TYR A 88 -10.59 -11.45 1.42
CA TYR A 88 -9.81 -11.81 2.61
C TYR A 88 -8.39 -11.34 2.43
N VAL A 89 -7.86 -10.67 3.44
CA VAL A 89 -6.46 -10.23 3.53
C VAL A 89 -5.91 -10.77 4.84
N VAL A 90 -4.74 -11.41 4.77
CA VAL A 90 -4.05 -12.00 5.92
C VAL A 90 -2.58 -11.66 5.86
N ASP A 91 -1.94 -11.62 7.02
CA ASP A 91 -0.48 -11.54 7.12
C ASP A 91 0.15 -12.77 6.46
N ALA A 92 1.03 -12.55 5.50
CA ALA A 92 1.73 -13.61 4.80
C ALA A 92 2.59 -14.44 5.75
N LYS A 93 3.12 -13.86 6.84
CA LYS A 93 3.98 -14.57 7.80
C LYS A 93 3.22 -15.56 8.67
N SER A 94 1.89 -15.45 8.71
CA SER A 94 1.02 -16.35 9.47
C SER A 94 0.59 -17.56 8.64
N ILE A 95 1.23 -18.71 8.89
CA ILE A 95 0.86 -19.99 8.27
C ILE A 95 -0.64 -20.32 8.50
N MET A 96 -1.18 -20.01 9.68
CA MET A 96 -2.60 -20.21 9.98
C MET A 96 -3.50 -19.27 9.17
N GLY A 97 -3.05 -18.03 8.93
CA GLY A 97 -3.74 -17.08 8.06
C GLY A 97 -3.80 -17.58 6.62
N ILE A 98 -2.69 -18.09 6.08
CA ILE A 98 -2.65 -18.63 4.71
C ILE A 98 -3.63 -19.79 4.53
N PHE A 99 -3.69 -20.73 5.48
CA PHE A 99 -4.63 -21.85 5.39
C PHE A 99 -6.11 -21.45 5.48
N SER A 100 -6.42 -20.22 5.88
CA SER A 100 -7.79 -19.69 5.84
C SER A 100 -8.20 -19.16 4.46
N LEU A 101 -7.25 -19.00 3.53
CA LEU A 101 -7.51 -18.52 2.16
C LEU A 101 -7.87 -19.66 1.20
N GLU A 102 -8.45 -19.29 0.05
CA GLU A 102 -8.69 -20.22 -1.06
C GLU A 102 -7.39 -20.39 -1.89
N LEU A 103 -6.60 -21.41 -1.56
CA LEU A 103 -5.28 -21.68 -2.16
C LEU A 103 -5.32 -22.30 -3.57
N SER A 104 -6.50 -22.73 -4.03
CA SER A 104 -6.71 -23.27 -5.38
C SER A 104 -6.67 -22.20 -6.48
N LYS A 105 -6.62 -20.92 -6.10
CA LYS A 105 -6.59 -19.77 -7.01
C LYS A 105 -5.34 -18.92 -6.74
N PRO A 106 -4.87 -18.16 -7.75
CA PRO A 106 -3.83 -17.18 -7.55
C PRO A 106 -4.14 -16.22 -6.40
N LEU A 107 -3.14 -15.97 -5.57
CA LEU A 107 -3.18 -15.00 -4.48
C LEU A 107 -2.50 -13.70 -4.92
N LEU A 108 -2.99 -12.58 -4.40
CA LEU A 108 -2.30 -11.30 -4.55
C LEU A 108 -1.40 -11.09 -3.33
N LEU A 109 -0.09 -11.04 -3.57
CA LEU A 109 0.91 -10.73 -2.55
C LEU A 109 1.27 -9.25 -2.64
N THR A 110 1.23 -8.54 -1.52
CA THR A 110 1.63 -7.13 -1.44
C THR A 110 2.80 -6.99 -0.48
N VAL A 111 3.90 -6.39 -0.93
CA VAL A 111 5.06 -6.05 -0.10
C VAL A 111 5.05 -4.56 0.18
N TYR A 112 5.24 -4.17 1.45
CA TYR A 112 5.30 -2.77 1.87
C TYR A 112 6.74 -2.36 2.26
N GLY A 113 7.19 -1.20 1.78
CA GLY A 113 8.51 -0.60 2.05
C GLY A 113 9.54 -0.88 0.94
N GLU A 114 10.60 -0.07 0.85
CA GLU A 114 11.66 -0.16 -0.20
C GLU A 114 12.85 -1.05 0.19
N ASP A 115 13.21 -1.12 1.47
CA ASP A 115 14.53 -1.56 1.93
C ASP A 115 14.92 -3.00 1.53
N GLU A 116 13.93 -3.89 1.39
CA GLU A 116 14.13 -5.33 1.11
C GLU A 116 13.46 -5.78 -0.20
N LEU A 117 12.93 -4.87 -1.03
CA LEU A 117 12.09 -5.24 -2.19
C LEU A 117 12.79 -6.14 -3.20
N GLU A 118 14.03 -5.82 -3.55
CA GLU A 118 14.78 -6.58 -4.56
C GLU A 118 15.09 -8.00 -4.08
N ASP A 119 15.51 -8.14 -2.82
CA ASP A 119 15.77 -9.44 -2.21
C ASP A 119 14.50 -10.28 -2.06
N ILE A 120 13.39 -9.64 -1.66
CA ILE A 120 12.08 -10.30 -1.57
C ILE A 120 11.62 -10.75 -2.96
N GLU A 121 11.71 -9.89 -3.98
CA GLU A 121 11.33 -10.22 -5.36
C GLU A 121 12.13 -11.43 -5.88
N ASN A 122 13.45 -11.42 -5.69
CA ASN A 122 14.31 -12.54 -6.05
C ASN A 122 13.92 -13.84 -5.34
N ALA A 123 13.55 -13.75 -4.06
CA ALA A 123 13.15 -14.89 -3.25
C ALA A 123 11.73 -15.39 -3.62
N LEU A 124 10.87 -14.52 -4.15
CA LEU A 124 9.50 -14.85 -4.56
C LEU A 124 9.41 -15.50 -5.94
N ASN A 125 10.45 -15.40 -6.79
CA ASN A 125 10.48 -15.98 -8.14
C ASN A 125 9.90 -17.41 -8.27
N PRO A 126 10.17 -18.36 -7.35
CA PRO A 126 9.61 -19.73 -7.45
C PRO A 126 8.08 -19.82 -7.27
N PHE A 127 7.45 -18.78 -6.74
CA PHE A 127 6.03 -18.73 -6.40
C PHE A 127 5.22 -17.82 -7.33
N ILE A 128 5.90 -16.89 -8.02
CA ILE A 128 5.28 -15.95 -8.94
C ILE A 128 4.70 -16.70 -10.15
N LEU A 129 3.50 -16.30 -10.54
CA LEU A 129 2.89 -16.72 -11.80
C LEU A 129 3.34 -15.77 -12.90
N ASP A 130 3.91 -16.33 -13.98
CA ASP A 130 4.21 -15.61 -15.22
C ASP A 130 2.95 -15.10 -15.94
#